data_AF-A0A6L3F4K6-F1
#
_entry.id   AF-A0A6L3F4K6-F1
#
_cell.length_a   1.000
_cell.length_b   1.000
_cell.length_c   1.000
_cell.angle_alpha   90.00
_cell.angle_beta   90.00
_cell.angle_gamma   90.00
#
_symmetry.space_group_name_H-M   'P 1'
#
loop_
_entity.id
_entity.type
_entity.pdbx_description
1 polymer ?
#
loop_
_entity_poly.entity_id
_entity_poly.type
_entity_poly.pdbx_seq_one_letter_code
_entity_poly.pdbx_strand_id
1 'polypeptide(L)'
;MPEWDLMGISYGTRLALDVMRYHPEGVRAVILDSPFPPNADTPVEEIYSLTDALTELFADCERDAYCSEAYPNLETVFLETVQRLNDDDTAEIYGDDLVFALSSAFSDTELIPLLPYVIYEVANDNTSALDEISADGGFAYPRYQDDTDRSDSEGMYNSVICHDEIATGDYERVETAVLGTIPTELEGALLQSTYDQEQLCAMWNPKTGVDNTAVSSSIPTLILVGQYDVATPPRWATLTAQTLSNSYLFEFPGSGHSLLSSVDCAISISGTFLDNPNAEPNSQCINNIEWPYFE
;
A
#
# COMPACT_ATOMS: atom_id res chain seq x y z
N MET A 1 -30.51 -13.10 17.15
CA MET A 1 -30.27 -13.15 15.69
C MET A 1 -28.99 -13.95 15.48
N PRO A 2 -28.77 -14.62 14.34
CA PRO A 2 -27.44 -15.16 14.05
C PRO A 2 -26.42 -14.02 14.07
N GLU A 3 -25.25 -14.28 14.65
CA GLU A 3 -24.12 -13.37 14.71
C GLU A 3 -23.11 -13.73 13.62
N TRP A 4 -22.42 -12.72 13.08
CA TRP A 4 -21.43 -12.86 12.02
C TRP A 4 -20.18 -12.09 12.39
N ASP A 5 -19.04 -12.64 12.00
CA ASP A 5 -17.77 -11.92 11.98
C ASP A 5 -17.50 -11.47 10.54
N LEU A 6 -16.97 -10.27 10.39
CA LEU A 6 -16.56 -9.74 9.10
C LEU A 6 -15.04 -9.71 9.03
N MET A 7 -14.50 -10.06 7.87
CA MET A 7 -13.09 -9.93 7.56
C MET A 7 -12.98 -9.23 6.22
N GLY A 8 -12.32 -8.08 6.21
CA GLY A 8 -11.98 -7.34 5.00
C GLY A 8 -10.47 -7.32 4.83
N ILE A 9 -10.02 -7.40 3.57
CA ILE A 9 -8.65 -7.15 3.15
C ILE A 9 -8.68 -6.04 2.11
N SER A 10 -7.80 -5.04 2.20
CA SER A 10 -7.72 -3.95 1.21
C SER A 10 -9.08 -3.27 1.02
N TYR A 11 -9.60 -3.08 -0.20
CA TYR A 11 -10.95 -2.55 -0.44
C TYR A 11 -12.06 -3.29 0.31
N GLY A 12 -11.90 -4.59 0.61
CA GLY A 12 -12.85 -5.33 1.45
C GLY A 12 -13.04 -4.73 2.86
N THR A 13 -12.03 -4.03 3.38
CA THR A 13 -12.13 -3.30 4.65
C THR A 13 -13.06 -2.09 4.56
N ARG A 14 -13.08 -1.39 3.42
CA ARG A 14 -14.05 -0.31 3.15
C ARG A 14 -15.47 -0.84 3.22
N LEU A 15 -15.73 -2.00 2.59
CA LEU A 15 -17.02 -2.66 2.65
C LEU A 15 -17.39 -3.09 4.09
N ALA A 16 -16.44 -3.62 4.86
CA ALA A 16 -16.68 -3.98 6.25
C ALA A 16 -17.02 -2.76 7.12
N LEU A 17 -16.32 -1.64 6.92
CA LEU A 17 -16.59 -0.35 7.56
C LEU A 17 -17.99 0.17 7.18
N ASP A 18 -18.41 0.06 5.93
CA ASP A 18 -19.76 0.44 5.50
C ASP A 18 -20.84 -0.46 6.10
N VAL A 19 -20.59 -1.76 6.25
CA VAL A 19 -21.51 -2.66 6.97
C VAL A 19 -21.62 -2.22 8.44
N MET A 20 -20.49 -1.89 9.10
CA MET A 20 -20.51 -1.36 10.47
C MET A 20 -21.31 -0.05 10.60
N ARG A 21 -21.30 0.80 9.56
CA ARG A 21 -22.05 2.07 9.52
C ARG A 21 -23.54 1.87 9.29
N TYR A 22 -23.92 1.09 8.27
CA TYR A 22 -25.29 1.04 7.77
C TYR A 22 -26.08 -0.20 8.22
N HIS A 23 -25.38 -1.29 8.56
CA HIS A 23 -25.97 -2.59 8.91
C HIS A 23 -25.25 -3.26 10.09
N PRO A 24 -25.07 -2.57 11.24
CA PRO A 24 -24.33 -3.11 12.37
C PRO A 24 -25.02 -4.30 13.06
N GLU A 25 -26.33 -4.50 12.84
CA GLU A 25 -27.10 -5.51 13.56
C GLU A 25 -26.61 -6.93 13.26
N GLY A 26 -26.10 -7.60 14.30
CA GLY A 26 -25.63 -8.99 14.20
C GLY A 26 -24.15 -9.11 13.82
N VAL A 27 -23.41 -8.01 13.67
CA VAL A 27 -21.95 -8.04 13.55
C VAL A 27 -21.34 -8.18 14.94
N ARG A 28 -20.63 -9.28 15.18
CA ARG A 28 -20.01 -9.62 16.47
C ARG A 28 -18.58 -9.09 16.58
N ALA A 29 -17.79 -9.24 15.52
CA ALA A 29 -16.41 -8.78 15.44
C ALA A 29 -16.03 -8.46 13.99
N VAL A 30 -15.05 -7.58 13.80
CA VAL A 30 -14.53 -7.21 12.49
C VAL A 30 -13.00 -7.31 12.48
N ILE A 31 -12.43 -7.87 11.41
CA ILE A 31 -11.00 -7.81 11.12
C ILE A 31 -10.82 -6.96 9.87
N LEU A 32 -9.98 -5.93 9.98
CA LEU A 32 -9.56 -5.05 8.90
C LEU A 32 -8.06 -5.27 8.67
N ASP A 33 -7.71 -6.08 7.68
CA ASP A 33 -6.33 -6.27 7.24
C ASP A 33 -6.04 -5.31 6.08
N SER A 34 -5.01 -4.48 6.22
CA SER A 34 -4.67 -3.47 5.22
C SER A 34 -5.85 -2.50 4.96
N PRO A 35 -6.18 -1.62 5.92
CA PRO A 35 -7.43 -0.86 5.93
C PRO A 35 -7.48 0.29 4.92
N PHE A 36 -8.62 0.40 4.25
CA PHE A 36 -8.96 1.46 3.29
C PHE A 36 -10.15 2.30 3.81
N PRO A 37 -9.89 3.32 4.65
CA PRO A 37 -10.95 4.08 5.30
C PRO A 37 -11.60 5.09 4.34
N PRO A 38 -12.92 5.35 4.49
CA PRO A 38 -13.64 6.33 3.68
C PRO A 38 -13.13 7.75 3.68
N ASN A 39 -12.43 8.14 4.72
CA ASN A 39 -12.02 9.51 4.95
C ASN A 39 -10.53 9.75 4.71
N ALA A 40 -9.85 8.82 4.03
CA ALA A 40 -8.50 9.06 3.50
C ALA A 40 -8.59 10.04 2.32
N ASP A 41 -7.57 10.89 2.17
CA ASP A 41 -7.38 11.67 0.95
C ASP A 41 -6.57 10.85 -0.05
N THR A 42 -7.20 9.80 -0.59
CA THR A 42 -6.55 8.78 -1.43
C THR A 42 -5.61 9.36 -2.49
N PRO A 43 -6.03 10.34 -3.33
CA PRO A 43 -5.15 10.87 -4.39
C PRO A 43 -3.87 11.55 -3.87
N VAL A 44 -3.90 12.13 -2.67
CA VAL A 44 -2.72 12.76 -2.06
C VAL A 44 -1.91 11.75 -1.25
N GLU A 45 -2.60 10.89 -0.50
CA GLU A 45 -1.96 9.96 0.44
C GLU A 45 -1.29 8.76 -0.26
N GLU A 46 -1.73 8.37 -1.46
CA GLU A 46 -1.03 7.40 -2.31
C GLU A 46 0.35 7.90 -2.78
N ILE A 47 0.52 9.20 -3.02
CA ILE A 47 1.85 9.77 -3.32
C ILE A 47 2.75 9.63 -2.10
N TYR A 48 2.21 9.90 -0.92
CA TYR A 48 2.98 9.79 0.32
C TYR A 48 3.25 8.35 0.74
N SER A 49 2.40 7.37 0.37
CA SER A 49 2.57 5.98 0.79
C SER A 49 3.87 5.38 0.26
N LEU A 50 4.19 5.61 -1.03
CA LEU A 50 5.45 5.15 -1.61
C LEU A 50 6.65 5.89 -1.01
N THR A 51 6.57 7.21 -0.84
CA THR A 51 7.70 7.97 -0.30
C THR A 51 7.99 7.62 1.16
N ASP A 52 6.95 7.34 1.96
CA ASP A 52 7.09 6.87 3.33
C ASP A 52 7.78 5.50 3.34
N ALA A 53 7.31 4.54 2.54
CA ALA A 53 7.89 3.20 2.47
C ALA A 53 9.35 3.20 2.00
N LEU A 54 9.70 4.04 1.01
CA LEU A 54 11.10 4.25 0.59
C LEU A 54 11.94 4.83 1.73
N THR A 55 11.42 5.84 2.44
CA THR A 55 12.12 6.46 3.58
C THR A 55 12.38 5.44 4.69
N GLU A 56 11.39 4.62 5.04
CA GLU A 56 11.52 3.53 6.00
C GLU A 56 12.57 2.50 5.51
N LEU A 57 12.53 2.12 4.23
CA LEU A 57 13.48 1.15 3.64
C LEU A 57 14.92 1.65 3.76
N PHE A 58 15.17 2.93 3.45
CA PHE A 58 16.50 3.52 3.54
C PHE A 58 16.99 3.60 4.99
N ALA A 59 16.11 4.03 5.90
CA ALA A 59 16.43 4.12 7.32
C ALA A 59 16.69 2.74 7.95
N ASP A 60 15.96 1.72 7.50
CA ASP A 60 16.13 0.35 7.95
C ASP A 60 17.42 -0.26 7.38
N CYS A 61 17.74 -0.02 6.11
CA CYS A 61 19.01 -0.43 5.51
C CYS A 61 20.23 0.22 6.19
N GLU A 62 20.15 1.52 6.53
CA GLU A 62 21.22 2.22 7.25
C GLU A 62 21.44 1.64 8.66
N ARG A 63 20.37 1.21 9.32
CA ARG A 63 20.41 0.63 10.67
C ARG A 63 20.96 -0.79 10.68
N ASP A 64 20.71 -1.55 9.61
CA ASP A 64 21.23 -2.90 9.45
C ASP A 64 22.70 -2.91 9.03
N ALA A 65 23.51 -3.71 9.73
CA ALA A 65 24.96 -3.72 9.51
C ALA A 65 25.36 -4.37 8.17
N TYR A 66 24.60 -5.35 7.70
CA TYR A 66 24.86 -6.00 6.43
C TYR A 66 24.41 -5.11 5.27
N CYS A 67 23.18 -4.60 5.33
CA CYS A 67 22.62 -3.72 4.30
C CYS A 67 23.44 -2.45 4.13
N SER A 68 23.81 -1.78 5.23
CA SER A 68 24.63 -0.55 5.15
C SER A 68 26.04 -0.80 4.60
N GLU A 69 26.62 -2.00 4.80
CA GLU A 69 27.91 -2.38 4.21
C GLU A 69 27.79 -2.72 2.72
N ALA A 70 26.76 -3.47 2.33
CA ALA A 70 26.52 -3.90 0.96
C ALA A 70 26.00 -2.76 0.07
N TYR A 71 25.14 -1.91 0.63
CA TYR A 71 24.35 -0.89 -0.08
C TYR A 71 24.50 0.52 0.56
N PRO A 72 25.73 1.07 0.63
CA PRO A 72 26.00 2.34 1.32
C PRO A 72 25.43 3.61 0.65
N ASN A 73 24.63 4.39 1.38
CA ASN A 73 23.93 5.60 0.88
C ASN A 73 22.81 5.26 -0.12
N LEU A 74 22.06 4.19 0.15
CA LEU A 74 21.00 3.67 -0.71
C LEU A 74 20.02 4.74 -1.22
N GLU A 75 19.57 5.67 -0.37
CA GLU A 75 18.68 6.77 -0.79
C GLU A 75 19.29 7.62 -1.90
N THR A 76 20.56 8.03 -1.75
CA THR A 76 21.26 8.84 -2.76
C THR A 76 21.44 8.05 -4.05
N VAL A 77 21.86 6.78 -3.95
CA VAL A 77 22.02 5.89 -5.11
C VAL A 77 20.70 5.73 -5.87
N PHE A 78 19.60 5.56 -5.16
CA PHE A 78 18.27 5.45 -5.74
C PHE A 78 17.87 6.73 -6.50
N LEU A 79 17.89 7.90 -5.84
CA LEU A 79 17.46 9.16 -6.45
C LEU A 79 18.34 9.54 -7.65
N GLU A 80 19.67 9.39 -7.53
CA GLU A 80 20.59 9.64 -8.65
C GLU A 80 20.35 8.68 -9.82
N THR A 81 19.96 7.43 -9.54
CA THR A 81 19.63 6.44 -10.58
C THR A 81 18.33 6.78 -11.29
N VAL A 82 17.27 7.16 -10.56
CA VAL A 82 16.00 7.61 -11.15
C VAL A 82 16.24 8.83 -12.06
N GLN A 83 16.96 9.84 -11.57
CA GLN A 83 17.29 11.02 -12.37
C GLN A 83 18.10 10.67 -13.62
N ARG A 84 19.14 9.85 -13.49
CA ARG A 84 20.00 9.44 -14.61
C ARG A 84 19.22 8.70 -15.69
N LEU A 85 18.33 7.79 -15.31
CA LEU A 85 17.50 7.05 -16.25
C LEU A 85 16.48 7.96 -16.95
N ASN A 86 15.89 8.92 -16.22
CA ASN A 86 14.96 9.90 -16.79
C ASN A 86 15.64 10.90 -17.74
N ASP A 87 16.94 11.19 -17.55
CA ASP A 87 17.71 12.07 -18.44
C ASP A 87 18.23 11.38 -19.72
N ASP A 88 18.14 10.04 -19.83
CA ASP A 88 18.59 9.27 -20.99
C ASP A 88 17.43 8.93 -21.94
N ASP A 89 17.23 9.80 -22.96
CA ASP A 89 16.25 9.60 -24.03
C ASP A 89 16.46 8.31 -24.86
N THR A 90 17.56 7.58 -24.66
CA THR A 90 17.89 6.33 -25.37
C THR A 90 17.81 5.09 -24.49
N ALA A 91 17.46 5.24 -23.21
CA ALA A 91 17.35 4.12 -22.29
C ALA A 91 16.22 3.16 -22.67
N GLU A 92 16.42 1.88 -22.36
CA GLU A 92 15.39 0.84 -22.48
C GLU A 92 14.37 0.92 -21.34
N ILE A 93 14.79 1.52 -20.21
CA ILE A 93 14.02 1.67 -18.97
C ILE A 93 14.24 3.08 -18.44
N TYR A 94 13.17 3.75 -18.01
CA TYR A 94 13.20 5.07 -17.40
C TYR A 94 13.26 4.98 -15.87
N GLY A 95 13.57 6.09 -15.20
CA GLY A 95 13.57 6.16 -13.74
C GLY A 95 12.19 5.87 -13.18
N ASP A 96 11.14 6.31 -13.87
CA ASP A 96 9.75 6.06 -13.49
C ASP A 96 9.43 4.56 -13.45
N ASP A 97 9.96 3.76 -14.38
CA ASP A 97 9.78 2.30 -14.40
C ASP A 97 10.39 1.64 -13.15
N LEU A 98 11.55 2.12 -12.68
CA LEU A 98 12.15 1.66 -11.41
C LEU A 98 11.25 2.02 -10.22
N VAL A 99 10.71 3.24 -10.18
CA VAL A 99 9.79 3.68 -9.11
C VAL A 99 8.53 2.79 -9.08
N PHE A 100 7.94 2.50 -10.23
CA PHE A 100 6.76 1.63 -10.33
C PHE A 100 7.08 0.18 -9.93
N ALA A 101 8.22 -0.36 -10.34
CA ALA A 101 8.64 -1.71 -9.97
C ALA A 101 8.79 -1.85 -8.45
N LEU A 102 9.45 -0.88 -7.80
CA LEU A 102 9.58 -0.87 -6.34
C LEU A 102 8.23 -0.75 -5.63
N SER A 103 7.34 0.11 -6.13
CA SER A 103 5.98 0.24 -5.60
C SER A 103 5.21 -1.09 -5.65
N SER A 104 5.31 -1.84 -6.74
CA SER A 104 4.76 -3.21 -6.81
C SER A 104 5.35 -4.12 -5.76
N ALA A 105 6.67 -4.12 -5.67
CA ALA A 105 7.41 -5.08 -4.86
C ALA A 105 7.18 -4.85 -3.35
N PHE A 106 6.94 -3.61 -2.91
CA PHE A 106 6.52 -3.32 -1.54
C PHE A 106 5.22 -4.01 -1.12
N SER A 107 4.33 -4.33 -2.07
CA SER A 107 3.10 -5.06 -1.76
C SER A 107 3.37 -6.52 -1.39
N ASP A 108 4.47 -7.10 -1.88
CA ASP A 108 4.88 -8.47 -1.58
C ASP A 108 5.93 -8.50 -0.47
N THR A 109 5.54 -9.04 0.68
CA THR A 109 6.41 -9.11 1.87
C THR A 109 7.71 -9.87 1.60
N GLU A 110 7.70 -10.85 0.70
CA GLU A 110 8.88 -11.66 0.40
C GLU A 110 9.91 -10.91 -0.47
N LEU A 111 9.48 -9.88 -1.21
CA LEU A 111 10.35 -9.11 -2.12
C LEU A 111 11.01 -7.91 -1.44
N ILE A 112 10.46 -7.40 -0.34
CA ILE A 112 10.99 -6.21 0.37
C ILE A 112 12.49 -6.31 0.70
N PRO A 113 13.02 -7.44 1.20
CA PRO A 113 14.45 -7.54 1.51
C PRO A 113 15.37 -7.48 0.28
N LEU A 114 14.85 -7.71 -0.93
CA LEU A 114 15.61 -7.65 -2.19
C LEU A 114 15.71 -6.23 -2.77
N LEU A 115 14.92 -5.27 -2.29
CA LEU A 115 14.85 -3.93 -2.89
C LEU A 115 16.18 -3.17 -2.86
N PRO A 116 16.98 -3.19 -1.77
CA PRO A 116 18.30 -2.57 -1.77
C PRO A 116 19.25 -3.14 -2.84
N TYR A 117 19.23 -4.47 -3.02
CA TYR A 117 19.99 -5.15 -4.05
C TYR A 117 19.59 -4.67 -5.45
N VAL A 118 18.29 -4.67 -5.76
CA VAL A 118 17.78 -4.26 -7.08
C VAL A 118 18.15 -2.81 -7.39
N ILE A 119 17.98 -1.90 -6.43
CA ILE A 119 18.37 -0.49 -6.58
C ILE A 119 19.85 -0.39 -6.95
N TYR A 120 20.72 -1.14 -6.27
CA TYR A 120 22.15 -1.14 -6.54
C TYR A 120 22.54 -1.74 -7.88
N GLU A 121 21.90 -2.83 -8.29
CA GLU A 121 22.16 -3.45 -9.59
C GLU A 121 21.73 -2.54 -10.74
N VAL A 122 20.55 -1.92 -10.64
CA VAL A 122 20.09 -0.94 -11.63
C VAL A 122 21.01 0.29 -11.67
N ALA A 123 21.50 0.75 -10.52
CA ALA A 123 22.50 1.80 -10.44
C ALA A 123 23.82 1.44 -11.15
N ASN A 124 24.16 0.15 -11.23
CA ASN A 124 25.33 -0.39 -11.92
C ASN A 124 25.03 -0.85 -13.37
N ASP A 125 23.97 -0.32 -13.97
CA ASP A 125 23.52 -0.63 -15.34
C ASP A 125 23.10 -2.10 -15.57
N ASN A 126 22.80 -2.83 -14.49
CA ASN A 126 22.20 -4.16 -14.56
C ASN A 126 20.67 -4.07 -14.39
N THR A 127 19.99 -3.62 -15.43
CA THR A 127 18.53 -3.49 -15.45
C THR A 127 17.77 -4.81 -15.36
N SER A 128 18.41 -5.95 -15.66
CA SER A 128 17.78 -7.26 -15.52
C SER A 128 17.47 -7.64 -14.06
N ALA A 129 18.03 -6.94 -13.09
CA ALA A 129 17.67 -7.12 -11.68
C ALA A 129 16.20 -6.77 -11.37
N LEU A 130 15.54 -5.97 -12.22
CA LEU A 130 14.11 -5.71 -12.09
C LEU A 130 13.26 -6.97 -12.30
N ASP A 131 13.77 -7.97 -13.03
CA ASP A 131 13.08 -9.25 -13.23
C ASP A 131 12.93 -10.03 -11.91
N GLU A 132 13.83 -9.81 -10.92
CA GLU A 132 13.80 -10.48 -9.62
C GLU A 132 12.64 -10.01 -8.73
N ILE A 133 12.17 -8.78 -8.96
CA ILE A 133 11.04 -8.17 -8.21
C ILE A 133 9.79 -8.00 -9.09
N SER A 134 9.86 -8.49 -10.33
CA SER A 134 8.72 -8.51 -11.24
C SER A 134 7.76 -9.61 -10.81
N ALA A 135 6.81 -9.27 -9.95
CA ALA A 135 5.76 -10.20 -9.54
C ALA A 135 4.90 -10.60 -10.75
N ASP A 136 4.72 -11.91 -10.95
CA ASP A 136 3.78 -12.49 -11.91
C ASP A 136 2.33 -12.28 -11.40
N GLY A 137 1.88 -11.02 -11.36
CA GLY A 137 0.56 -10.61 -10.86
C GLY A 137 0.54 -9.37 -9.95
N GLY A 138 1.63 -8.61 -9.85
CA GLY A 138 1.65 -7.35 -9.09
C GLY A 138 0.86 -6.22 -9.77
N PHE A 139 0.27 -5.34 -8.96
CA PHE A 139 -0.55 -4.18 -9.37
C PHE A 139 0.14 -3.16 -10.32
N ALA A 140 1.44 -3.29 -10.61
CA ALA A 140 2.26 -2.15 -11.06
C ALA A 140 2.95 -2.29 -12.43
N TYR A 141 2.41 -3.08 -13.34
CA TYR A 141 2.59 -2.74 -14.75
C TYR A 141 1.22 -2.34 -15.28
N PRO A 142 1.07 -1.23 -16.04
CA PRO A 142 0.11 -1.27 -17.12
C PRO A 142 0.65 -2.36 -18.02
N ARG A 143 0.35 -3.63 -17.70
CA ARG A 143 0.48 -4.71 -18.65
C ARG A 143 -0.15 -4.09 -19.86
N TYR A 144 0.62 -3.97 -20.94
CA TYR A 144 0.02 -4.10 -22.24
C TYR A 144 -0.62 -5.49 -22.14
N GLN A 145 -1.85 -5.50 -21.63
CA GLN A 145 -2.55 -6.71 -21.28
C GLN A 145 -2.57 -7.41 -22.62
N ASP A 146 -1.87 -8.53 -22.69
CA ASP A 146 -2.26 -9.51 -23.67
C ASP A 146 -3.78 -9.64 -23.50
N ASP A 147 -4.56 -9.46 -24.57
CA ASP A 147 -6.03 -9.44 -24.55
C ASP A 147 -6.66 -10.70 -23.89
N THR A 148 -5.80 -11.66 -23.52
CA THR A 148 -6.06 -12.94 -22.87
C THR A 148 -6.05 -12.88 -21.35
N ASP A 149 -5.37 -11.92 -20.71
CA ASP A 149 -5.34 -11.82 -19.26
C ASP A 149 -6.47 -10.93 -18.73
N ARG A 150 -7.36 -11.55 -17.96
CA ARG A 150 -8.60 -10.94 -17.44
C ARG A 150 -8.77 -11.22 -15.95
N SER A 151 -7.70 -11.59 -15.25
CA SER A 151 -7.78 -11.99 -13.83
C SER A 151 -8.23 -10.84 -12.93
N ASP A 152 -7.87 -9.59 -13.26
CA ASP A 152 -7.90 -8.48 -12.29
C ASP A 152 -9.17 -7.61 -12.37
N SER A 153 -10.14 -8.00 -13.21
CA SER A 153 -11.44 -7.32 -13.30
C SER A 153 -11.36 -5.79 -13.41
N GLU A 154 -10.47 -5.28 -14.26
CA GLU A 154 -10.20 -3.84 -14.46
C GLU A 154 -11.44 -2.95 -14.58
N GLY A 155 -12.47 -3.42 -15.29
CA GLY A 155 -13.72 -2.68 -15.41
C GLY A 155 -14.46 -2.49 -14.09
N MET A 156 -14.36 -3.47 -13.18
CA MET A 156 -14.85 -3.35 -11.81
C MET A 156 -13.98 -2.36 -11.02
N TYR A 157 -12.65 -2.51 -11.04
CA TYR A 157 -11.72 -1.61 -10.34
C TYR A 157 -12.00 -0.14 -10.72
N ASN A 158 -12.01 0.16 -12.02
CA ASN A 158 -12.26 1.50 -12.53
C ASN A 158 -13.68 2.00 -12.20
N SER A 159 -14.68 1.13 -12.18
CA SER A 159 -16.03 1.52 -11.76
C SER A 159 -16.11 1.89 -10.28
N VAL A 160 -15.31 1.25 -9.44
CA VAL A 160 -15.26 1.48 -8.00
C VAL A 160 -14.42 2.72 -7.69
N ILE A 161 -13.16 2.77 -8.12
CA ILE A 161 -12.24 3.85 -7.74
C ILE A 161 -12.72 5.21 -8.24
N CYS A 162 -13.25 5.27 -9.46
CA CYS A 162 -13.80 6.51 -10.00
C CYS A 162 -15.09 6.93 -9.28
N HIS A 163 -15.89 5.99 -8.78
CA HIS A 163 -17.10 6.32 -8.03
C HIS A 163 -16.81 6.72 -6.58
N ASP A 164 -15.94 5.97 -5.90
CA ASP A 164 -15.71 6.06 -4.46
C ASP A 164 -14.68 7.12 -4.09
N GLU A 165 -13.66 7.36 -4.92
CA GLU A 165 -12.44 8.08 -4.51
C GLU A 165 -12.11 9.29 -5.39
N ILE A 166 -12.13 9.13 -6.71
CA ILE A 166 -11.51 10.10 -7.63
C ILE A 166 -12.56 10.99 -8.30
N ALA A 167 -12.43 12.30 -8.07
CA ALA A 167 -13.28 13.32 -8.65
C ALA A 167 -12.55 14.11 -9.76
N THR A 168 -13.32 14.79 -10.62
CA THR A 168 -12.75 15.75 -11.57
C THR A 168 -12.12 16.93 -10.82
N GLY A 169 -10.87 17.28 -11.16
CA GLY A 169 -10.09 18.36 -10.54
C GLY A 169 -9.13 17.90 -9.45
N ASP A 170 -8.92 16.59 -9.29
CA ASP A 170 -8.00 16.05 -8.31
C ASP A 170 -6.54 16.27 -8.69
N TYR A 171 -6.16 16.25 -9.97
CA TYR A 171 -4.75 16.41 -10.36
C TYR A 171 -4.16 17.75 -9.88
N GLU A 172 -4.81 18.88 -10.19
CA GLU A 172 -4.30 20.22 -9.81
C GLU A 172 -4.22 20.37 -8.27
N ARG A 173 -5.18 19.77 -7.56
CA ARG A 173 -5.22 19.75 -6.08
C ARG A 173 -4.05 18.93 -5.52
N VAL A 174 -3.84 17.74 -6.07
CA VAL A 174 -2.77 16.81 -5.66
C VAL A 174 -1.41 17.42 -5.96
N GLU A 175 -1.18 17.89 -7.19
CA GLU A 175 0.05 18.58 -7.61
C GLU A 175 0.39 19.72 -6.65
N THR A 176 -0.58 20.59 -6.34
CA THR A 176 -0.38 21.69 -5.39
C THR A 176 -0.03 21.21 -3.97
N ALA A 177 -0.56 20.06 -3.55
CA ALA A 177 -0.35 19.52 -2.21
C ALA A 177 1.00 18.84 -2.02
N VAL A 178 1.59 18.30 -3.09
CA VAL A 178 2.80 17.45 -3.00
C VAL A 178 4.06 18.10 -3.60
N LEU A 179 3.94 19.07 -4.50
CA LEU A 179 5.12 19.73 -5.08
C LEU A 179 6.00 20.38 -3.99
N GLY A 180 7.28 20.03 -3.99
CA GLY A 180 8.25 20.48 -3.00
C GLY A 180 8.14 19.83 -1.61
N THR A 181 7.28 18.82 -1.43
CA THR A 181 7.23 17.99 -0.22
C THR A 181 7.84 16.60 -0.42
N ILE A 182 8.00 16.17 -1.67
CA ILE A 182 8.64 14.92 -2.09
C ILE A 182 9.93 15.20 -2.89
N PRO A 183 10.84 14.22 -3.04
CA PRO A 183 12.00 14.35 -3.92
C PRO A 183 11.57 14.66 -5.35
N THR A 184 12.24 15.62 -6.01
CA THR A 184 11.89 16.07 -7.36
C THR A 184 12.03 14.95 -8.39
N GLU A 185 12.94 14.01 -8.16
CA GLU A 185 13.17 12.83 -8.99
C GLU A 185 11.94 11.90 -9.06
N LEU A 186 11.06 11.95 -8.04
CA LEU A 186 9.86 11.12 -7.95
C LEU A 186 8.58 11.82 -8.42
N GLU A 187 8.62 13.14 -8.63
CA GLU A 187 7.44 13.93 -8.99
C GLU A 187 6.80 13.44 -10.30
N GLY A 188 7.62 13.09 -11.30
CA GLY A 188 7.16 12.60 -12.61
C GLY A 188 6.34 11.31 -12.49
N ALA A 189 6.96 10.25 -11.98
CA ALA A 189 6.32 8.94 -11.79
C ALA A 189 5.02 9.04 -10.97
N LEU A 190 5.05 9.76 -9.85
CA LEU A 190 3.94 9.82 -8.91
C LEU A 190 2.77 10.66 -9.46
N LEU A 191 3.03 11.85 -10.00
CA LEU A 191 1.95 12.72 -10.53
C LEU A 191 1.35 12.20 -11.83
N GLN A 192 2.14 11.50 -12.67
CA GLN A 192 1.64 10.94 -13.93
C GLN A 192 0.54 9.91 -13.68
N SER A 193 0.71 9.05 -12.67
CA SER A 193 -0.32 8.06 -12.29
C SER A 193 -1.64 8.72 -11.89
N THR A 194 -1.59 9.78 -11.08
CA THR A 194 -2.76 10.57 -10.68
C THR A 194 -3.43 11.23 -11.89
N TYR A 195 -2.64 11.80 -12.80
CA TYR A 195 -3.15 12.43 -14.02
C TYR A 195 -3.93 11.42 -14.88
N ASP A 196 -3.32 10.27 -15.15
CA ASP A 196 -3.92 9.24 -16.00
C ASP A 196 -5.21 8.68 -15.40
N GLN A 197 -5.23 8.46 -14.08
CA GLN A 197 -6.42 8.00 -13.38
C GLN A 197 -7.54 9.05 -13.39
N GLU A 198 -7.21 10.34 -13.22
CA GLU A 198 -8.20 11.43 -13.36
C GLU A 198 -8.79 11.46 -14.77
N GLN A 199 -7.95 11.37 -15.82
CA GLN A 199 -8.42 11.36 -17.21
C GLN A 199 -9.34 10.15 -17.47
N LEU A 200 -8.97 8.98 -16.96
CA LEU A 200 -9.79 7.78 -17.05
C LEU A 200 -11.14 7.98 -16.36
N CYS A 201 -11.16 8.46 -15.12
CA CYS A 201 -12.39 8.67 -14.37
C CYS A 201 -13.29 9.75 -14.98
N ALA A 202 -12.72 10.80 -15.58
CA ALA A 202 -13.46 11.80 -16.33
C ALA A 202 -14.17 11.19 -17.56
N MET A 203 -13.53 10.24 -18.26
CA MET A 203 -14.16 9.49 -19.35
C MET A 203 -15.20 8.49 -18.83
N TRP A 204 -14.93 7.83 -17.70
CA TRP A 204 -15.83 6.86 -17.08
C TRP A 204 -17.15 7.50 -16.61
N ASN A 205 -17.08 8.77 -16.19
CA ASN A 205 -18.22 9.59 -15.76
C ASN A 205 -19.13 8.88 -14.73
N PRO A 206 -18.56 8.52 -13.55
CA PRO A 206 -19.26 7.80 -12.51
C PRO A 206 -20.34 8.67 -11.85
N LYS A 207 -21.23 8.03 -11.10
CA LYS A 207 -22.14 8.77 -10.21
C LYS A 207 -21.34 9.36 -9.05
N THR A 208 -21.78 10.52 -8.58
CA THR A 208 -21.20 11.20 -7.43
C THR A 208 -22.07 11.04 -6.18
N GLY A 209 -21.52 11.37 -5.02
CA GLY A 209 -22.25 11.41 -3.75
C GLY A 209 -21.95 10.27 -2.78
N VAL A 210 -20.75 9.71 -2.84
CA VAL A 210 -20.27 8.71 -1.88
C VAL A 210 -20.03 9.35 -0.51
N ASP A 211 -20.38 8.62 0.55
CA ASP A 211 -20.16 9.04 1.94
C ASP A 211 -18.73 8.71 2.40
N ASN A 212 -17.83 9.64 2.09
CA ASN A 212 -16.40 9.59 2.46
C ASN A 212 -16.14 10.17 3.87
N THR A 213 -17.14 10.16 4.76
CA THR A 213 -16.91 10.52 6.17
C THR A 213 -16.24 9.37 6.92
N ALA A 214 -15.66 9.62 8.10
CA ALA A 214 -15.11 8.54 8.90
C ALA A 214 -16.21 7.61 9.45
N VAL A 215 -15.93 6.31 9.57
CA VAL A 215 -16.86 5.35 10.21
C VAL A 215 -16.61 5.33 11.70
N SER A 216 -17.66 5.56 12.50
CA SER A 216 -17.58 5.39 13.95
C SER A 216 -18.35 4.15 14.39
N SER A 217 -17.73 3.33 15.23
CA SER A 217 -18.34 2.11 15.77
C SER A 217 -17.77 1.74 17.13
N SER A 218 -18.51 0.89 17.84
CA SER A 218 -18.08 0.22 19.08
C SER A 218 -18.01 -1.31 18.93
N ILE A 219 -18.25 -1.82 17.71
CA ILE A 219 -18.05 -3.23 17.39
C ILE A 219 -16.56 -3.55 17.59
N PRO A 220 -16.22 -4.63 18.33
CA PRO A 220 -14.86 -5.11 18.43
C PRO A 220 -14.19 -5.21 17.06
N THR A 221 -13.06 -4.51 16.89
CA THR A 221 -12.36 -4.46 15.61
C THR A 221 -10.86 -4.75 15.79
N LEU A 222 -10.34 -5.70 15.03
CA LEU A 222 -8.90 -5.91 14.88
C LEU A 222 -8.45 -5.21 13.59
N ILE A 223 -7.39 -4.40 13.68
CA ILE A 223 -6.80 -3.69 12.55
C ILE A 223 -5.36 -4.18 12.42
N LEU A 224 -4.99 -4.65 11.23
CA LEU A 224 -3.67 -5.18 10.91
C LEU A 224 -3.12 -4.39 9.72
N VAL A 225 -1.84 -4.01 9.76
CA VAL A 225 -1.20 -3.30 8.65
C VAL A 225 0.30 -3.61 8.61
N GLY A 226 0.88 -3.75 7.42
CA GLY A 226 2.31 -3.89 7.25
C GLY A 226 3.03 -2.54 7.31
N GLN A 227 4.24 -2.51 7.88
CA GLN A 227 5.10 -1.31 7.93
C GLN A 227 5.31 -0.70 6.53
N TYR A 228 5.46 -1.55 5.52
CA TYR A 228 5.78 -1.19 4.13
C TYR A 228 4.57 -1.23 3.19
N ASP A 229 3.35 -1.28 3.73
CA ASP A 229 2.14 -1.33 2.91
C ASP A 229 1.97 -0.02 2.13
N VAL A 230 2.32 -0.02 0.85
CA VAL A 230 2.15 1.16 -0.03
C VAL A 230 0.74 1.30 -0.59
N ALA A 231 -0.05 0.22 -0.58
CA ALA A 231 -1.40 0.21 -1.13
C ALA A 231 -2.44 0.74 -0.13
N THR A 232 -2.28 0.42 1.16
CA THR A 232 -3.08 0.94 2.26
C THR A 232 -2.19 1.28 3.46
N PRO A 233 -1.56 2.46 3.48
CA PRO A 233 -0.44 2.74 4.37
C PRO A 233 -0.79 2.76 5.86
N PRO A 234 0.21 2.58 6.77
CA PRO A 234 0.01 2.63 8.23
C PRO A 234 -0.76 3.86 8.73
N ARG A 235 -0.62 5.01 8.04
CA ARG A 235 -1.40 6.22 8.33
C ARG A 235 -2.91 5.99 8.21
N TRP A 236 -3.38 5.17 7.27
CA TRP A 236 -4.79 4.80 7.10
C TRP A 236 -5.28 3.86 8.19
N ALA A 237 -4.43 2.95 8.66
CA ALA A 237 -4.75 2.12 9.81
C ALA A 237 -4.91 2.96 11.09
N THR A 238 -4.02 3.92 11.29
CA THR A 238 -4.13 4.90 12.38
C THR A 238 -5.40 5.75 12.23
N LEU A 239 -5.70 6.24 11.04
CA LEU A 239 -6.90 7.02 10.73
C LEU A 239 -8.18 6.23 11.01
N THR A 240 -8.22 4.95 10.65
CA THR A 240 -9.32 4.03 10.92
C THR A 240 -9.51 3.83 12.42
N ALA A 241 -8.44 3.56 13.17
CA ALA A 241 -8.51 3.31 14.61
C ALA A 241 -9.07 4.50 15.41
N GLN A 242 -8.84 5.74 14.96
CA GLN A 242 -9.26 6.96 15.67
C GLN A 242 -10.76 7.05 15.95
N THR A 243 -11.59 6.44 15.10
CA THR A 243 -13.06 6.51 15.21
C THR A 243 -13.70 5.20 15.68
N LEU A 244 -12.92 4.14 15.84
CA LEU A 244 -13.35 2.83 16.33
C LEU A 244 -13.02 2.67 17.82
N SER A 245 -14.03 2.93 18.65
CA SER A 245 -13.89 3.02 20.12
C SER A 245 -13.52 1.71 20.83
N ASN A 246 -13.61 0.58 20.14
CA ASN A 246 -13.24 -0.74 20.63
C ASN A 246 -12.39 -1.46 19.57
N SER A 247 -11.17 -0.95 19.37
CA SER A 247 -10.25 -1.46 18.35
C SER A 247 -8.88 -1.83 18.91
N TYR A 248 -8.23 -2.81 18.27
CA TYR A 248 -6.84 -3.18 18.48
C TYR A 248 -6.09 -3.01 17.16
N LEU A 249 -5.07 -2.16 17.14
CA LEU A 249 -4.24 -1.89 15.97
C LEU A 249 -2.88 -2.57 16.16
N PHE A 250 -2.47 -3.40 15.21
CA PHE A 250 -1.13 -3.99 15.16
C PHE A 250 -0.48 -3.69 13.82
N GLU A 251 0.71 -3.11 13.90
CA GLU A 251 1.60 -2.90 12.76
C GLU A 251 2.66 -4.01 12.73
N PHE A 252 2.94 -4.53 11.54
CA PHE A 252 3.83 -5.66 11.31
C PHE A 252 5.12 -5.18 10.64
N PRO A 253 6.26 -5.17 11.36
CA PRO A 253 7.56 -4.77 10.80
C PRO A 253 7.95 -5.62 9.60
N GLY A 254 8.64 -5.02 8.63
CA GLY A 254 9.13 -5.73 7.44
C GLY A 254 8.06 -6.27 6.50
N SER A 255 6.78 -6.02 6.77
CA SER A 255 5.66 -6.60 6.03
C SER A 255 5.01 -5.59 5.10
N GLY A 256 4.57 -6.08 3.94
CA GLY A 256 3.83 -5.34 2.91
C GLY A 256 2.31 -5.44 3.08
N HIS A 257 1.61 -5.63 1.97
CA HIS A 257 0.15 -5.61 1.92
C HIS A 257 -0.48 -6.98 2.24
N SER A 258 -1.71 -6.99 2.78
CA SER A 258 -2.53 -8.18 2.99
C SER A 258 -1.88 -9.27 3.86
N LEU A 259 -1.64 -8.96 5.13
CA LEU A 259 -0.90 -9.80 6.08
C LEU A 259 -1.51 -11.19 6.29
N LEU A 260 -2.84 -11.33 6.17
CA LEU A 260 -3.51 -12.62 6.37
C LEU A 260 -3.23 -13.63 5.26
N SER A 261 -2.58 -13.20 4.18
CA SER A 261 -2.18 -14.08 3.08
C SER A 261 -0.85 -14.82 3.33
N SER A 262 0.05 -14.23 4.13
CA SER A 262 1.45 -14.67 4.22
C SER A 262 2.08 -14.59 5.61
N VAL A 263 1.48 -13.88 6.58
CA VAL A 263 2.08 -13.62 7.90
C VAL A 263 1.41 -14.48 8.99
N ASP A 264 2.06 -15.58 9.37
CA ASP A 264 1.58 -16.52 10.38
C ASP A 264 1.17 -15.85 11.72
N CYS A 265 1.93 -14.84 12.15
CA CYS A 265 1.63 -14.09 13.37
C CYS A 265 0.29 -13.34 13.25
N ALA A 266 0.00 -12.72 12.10
CA ALA A 266 -1.25 -12.02 11.84
C ALA A 266 -2.45 -12.98 11.86
N ILE A 267 -2.29 -14.17 11.26
CA ILE A 267 -3.29 -15.24 11.27
C ILE A 267 -3.56 -15.71 12.72
N SER A 268 -2.52 -15.91 13.52
CA SER A 268 -2.64 -16.33 14.92
C SER A 268 -3.33 -15.27 15.80
N ILE A 269 -3.00 -14.00 15.61
CA ILE A 269 -3.63 -12.87 16.31
C ILE A 269 -5.12 -12.80 15.95
N SER A 270 -5.45 -12.91 14.66
CA SER A 270 -6.83 -12.96 14.16
C SER A 270 -7.65 -14.08 14.78
N GLY A 271 -7.10 -15.30 14.86
CA GLY A 271 -7.78 -16.42 15.53
C GLY A 271 -8.06 -16.14 17.01
N THR A 272 -7.06 -15.62 17.73
CA THR A 272 -7.20 -15.27 19.16
C THR A 272 -8.23 -14.17 19.39
N PHE A 273 -8.25 -13.17 18.50
CA PHE A 273 -9.25 -12.10 18.53
C PHE A 273 -10.67 -12.64 18.31
N LEU A 274 -10.88 -13.52 17.34
CA LEU A 274 -12.19 -14.09 17.07
C LEU A 274 -12.72 -14.95 18.23
N ASP A 275 -11.83 -15.63 18.97
CA ASP A 275 -12.18 -16.39 20.17
C ASP A 275 -12.68 -15.48 21.31
N ASN A 276 -12.10 -14.30 21.48
CA ASN A 276 -12.55 -13.31 22.47
C ASN A 276 -12.36 -11.85 22.00
N PRO A 277 -13.31 -11.30 21.23
CA PRO A 277 -13.16 -9.98 20.61
C PRO A 277 -13.10 -8.81 21.61
N ASN A 278 -13.51 -9.03 22.86
CA ASN A 278 -13.52 -7.98 23.90
C ASN A 278 -12.22 -7.97 24.74
N ALA A 279 -11.21 -8.73 24.34
CA ALA A 279 -9.90 -8.72 24.95
C ALA A 279 -8.83 -8.53 23.87
N GLU A 280 -7.80 -7.77 24.23
CA GLU A 280 -6.64 -7.58 23.36
C GLU A 280 -5.96 -8.94 23.09
N PRO A 281 -5.81 -9.36 21.83
CA PRO A 281 -5.17 -10.63 21.50
C PRO A 281 -3.67 -10.57 21.84
N ASN A 282 -3.09 -11.73 22.15
CA ASN A 282 -1.64 -11.81 22.38
C ASN A 282 -0.88 -11.56 21.07
N SER A 283 -0.10 -10.49 21.04
CA SER A 283 0.69 -10.05 19.88
C SER A 283 2.20 -10.26 20.03
N GLN A 284 2.66 -11.07 21.00
CA GLN A 284 4.09 -11.28 21.25
C GLN A 284 4.85 -11.88 20.08
N CYS A 285 4.17 -12.58 19.16
CA CYS A 285 4.79 -13.11 17.95
C CYS A 285 5.35 -12.02 17.02
N ILE A 286 4.84 -10.78 17.10
CA ILE A 286 5.33 -9.66 16.29
C ILE A 286 6.80 -9.36 16.62
N ASN A 287 7.21 -9.54 17.89
CA ASN A 287 8.61 -9.35 18.30
C ASN A 287 9.57 -10.40 17.71
N ASN A 288 9.04 -11.50 17.19
CA ASN A 288 9.82 -12.55 16.54
C ASN A 288 9.73 -12.45 15.01
N ILE A 289 9.00 -11.47 14.47
CA ILE A 289 9.07 -11.15 13.06
C ILE A 289 10.46 -10.64 12.85
N GLU A 290 11.20 -11.50 12.17
CA GLU A 290 12.54 -11.26 11.72
C GLU A 290 12.45 -10.05 10.77
N TRP A 291 12.89 -8.90 11.30
CA TRP A 291 13.22 -7.65 10.60
C TRP A 291 13.71 -7.95 9.19
N PRO A 292 13.36 -7.19 8.12
CA PRO A 292 13.69 -7.60 6.75
C PRO A 292 15.17 -7.97 6.68
N TYR A 293 15.44 -9.26 6.50
CA TYR A 293 16.81 -9.76 6.38
C TYR A 293 17.26 -9.38 4.99
N PHE A 294 17.80 -8.16 4.86
CA PHE A 294 18.43 -7.73 3.62
C PHE A 294 19.49 -8.79 3.26
N GLU A 295 19.30 -9.46 2.12
CA GLU A 295 20.18 -10.53 1.60
C GLU A 295 21.23 -10.00 0.61
#